data_AF-A0A9N9EG52-F1
#
_entry.id   AF-A0A9N9EG52-F1
#
_cell.length_a   1.000
_cell.length_b   1.000
_cell.length_c   1.000
_cell.angle_alpha   90.00
_cell.angle_beta   90.00
_cell.angle_gamma   90.00
#
_symmetry.space_group_name_H-M   'P 1'
#
loop_
_entity.id
_entity.type
_entity.pdbx_description
1 polymer ?
#
loop_
_entity_poly.entity_id
_entity_poly.type
_entity_poly.pdbx_seq_one_letter_code
_entity_poly.pdbx_strand_id
1 'polypeptide(L)'
;MDILIAVRFVVRAWSEVSPTTIHNCFRHTGILPIYNNNEELTINDNDNDLTEELRADVESLHLRNEMNIEEYINYPEERSTEEVLTDQEILDLVTYQEAEKAESEEEEIDDSIEMRKITRTEVLDALELMDQYFVQQDFSNAIRLEYDTALSKLHKVIRKHQNDSLKQMSIEAFLE
;
A
#
# COMPACT_ATOMS: atom_id res chain seq x y z
N MET A 1 -2.07 -14.64 12.46
CA MET A 1 -1.74 -13.22 12.22
C MET A 1 -3.05 -12.49 12.02
N ASP A 2 -3.24 -11.36 12.69
CA ASP A 2 -4.41 -10.50 12.53
C ASP A 2 -4.30 -9.72 11.20
N ILE A 3 -5.41 -9.54 10.49
CA ILE A 3 -5.48 -8.75 9.24
C ILE A 3 -4.99 -7.32 9.47
N LEU A 4 -5.29 -6.72 10.63
CA LEU A 4 -4.83 -5.38 10.99
C LEU A 4 -3.29 -5.32 11.08
N ILE A 5 -2.67 -6.37 11.61
CA ILE A 5 -1.20 -6.46 11.69
C ILE A 5 -0.60 -6.62 10.29
N ALA A 6 -1.24 -7.43 9.43
CA ALA A 6 -0.80 -7.61 8.05
C ALA A 6 -0.86 -6.28 7.26
N VAL A 7 -1.96 -5.54 7.35
CA VAL A 7 -2.13 -4.23 6.70
C VAL A 7 -1.05 -3.25 7.17
N ARG A 8 -0.76 -3.18 8.48
CA ARG A 8 0.29 -2.31 9.02
C ARG A 8 1.69 -2.67 8.50
N PHE A 9 1.98 -3.96 8.33
CA PHE A 9 3.23 -4.39 7.72
C PHE A 9 3.33 -4.00 6.26
N VAL A 10 2.25 -4.11 5.49
CA VAL A 10 2.22 -3.66 4.09
C VAL A 10 2.45 -2.16 3.99
N VAL A 11 1.75 -1.34 4.79
CA VAL A 11 1.92 0.12 4.81
C VAL A 11 3.37 0.51 5.13
N ARG A 12 3.95 -0.12 6.16
CA ARG A 12 5.35 0.15 6.52
C ARG A 12 6.32 -0.28 5.43
N ALA A 13 6.15 -1.48 4.87
CA ALA A 13 6.99 -1.97 3.78
C ALA A 13 6.92 -1.03 2.57
N TRP A 14 5.72 -0.54 2.23
CA TRP A 14 5.53 0.41 1.14
C TRP A 14 6.22 1.76 1.39
N SER A 15 6.20 2.25 2.63
CA SER A 15 6.87 3.51 3.00
C SER A 15 8.40 3.46 2.87
N GLU A 16 9.00 2.26 2.87
CA GLU A 16 10.43 2.05 2.71
C GLU A 16 10.85 1.93 1.23
N VAL A 17 9.88 1.77 0.31
CA VAL A 17 10.15 1.72 -1.12
C VAL A 17 10.39 3.12 -1.66
N SER A 18 11.59 3.39 -2.18
CA SER A 18 11.90 4.68 -2.78
C SER A 18 11.31 4.84 -4.19
N PRO A 19 11.01 6.08 -4.62
CA PRO A 19 10.62 6.35 -6.01
C PRO A 19 11.64 5.84 -7.03
N THR A 20 12.92 5.88 -6.69
CA THR A 20 14.01 5.34 -7.52
C THR A 20 13.94 3.82 -7.65
N THR A 21 13.52 3.11 -6.59
CA THR A 21 13.32 1.66 -6.63
C THR A 21 12.16 1.34 -7.56
N ILE A 22 11.05 2.05 -7.47
CA ILE A 22 9.90 1.89 -8.38
C ILE A 22 10.34 2.13 -9.82
N HIS A 23 11.00 3.27 -10.10
CA HIS A 23 11.47 3.60 -11.45
C HIS A 23 12.41 2.52 -12.02
N ASN A 24 13.38 2.05 -11.22
CA ASN A 24 14.30 1.01 -11.66
C ASN A 24 13.60 -0.34 -11.87
N CYS A 25 12.63 -0.70 -11.04
CA CYS A 25 11.82 -1.91 -11.23
C CYS A 25 11.07 -1.86 -12.56
N PHE A 26 10.34 -0.76 -12.83
CA PHE A 26 9.59 -0.57 -14.08
C PHE A 26 10.50 -0.55 -15.32
N ARG A 27 11.73 -0.02 -15.18
CA ARG A 27 12.75 -0.08 -16.23
C ARG A 27 13.27 -1.50 -16.45
N HIS A 28 13.52 -2.25 -15.37
CA HIS A 28 14.02 -3.62 -15.46
C HIS A 28 12.98 -4.61 -15.99
N THR A 29 11.70 -4.38 -15.72
CA THR A 29 10.61 -5.19 -16.28
C THR A 29 10.27 -4.81 -17.72
N GLY A 30 10.86 -3.75 -18.27
CA GLY A 30 10.59 -3.27 -19.63
C GLY A 30 9.23 -2.59 -19.79
N ILE A 31 8.55 -2.26 -18.67
CA ILE A 31 7.28 -1.51 -18.69
C ILE A 31 7.53 -0.06 -19.09
N LEU A 32 8.64 0.52 -18.63
CA LEU A 32 9.08 1.83 -19.12
C LEU A 32 9.76 1.66 -20.48
N PRO A 33 9.36 2.43 -21.51
CA PRO A 33 10.00 2.40 -22.80
C PRO A 33 11.50 2.71 -22.65
N ILE A 34 12.32 1.90 -23.32
CA ILE A 34 13.79 1.89 -23.16
C ILE A 34 14.43 3.16 -23.76
N TYR A 35 13.68 3.95 -24.53
CA TYR A 35 14.19 5.12 -25.24
C TYR A 35 13.63 6.43 -24.70
N ASN A 36 14.55 7.28 -24.22
CA ASN A 36 14.37 8.72 -24.20
C ASN A 36 14.18 9.18 -25.64
N ASN A 37 12.94 9.36 -26.06
CA ASN A 37 12.48 10.41 -26.96
C ASN A 37 10.96 10.36 -26.93
N ASN A 38 10.34 11.51 -27.13
CA ASN A 38 8.89 11.70 -27.24
C ASN A 38 8.32 11.03 -28.50
N GLU A 39 8.62 9.75 -28.71
CA GLU A 39 7.81 8.92 -29.56
C GLU A 39 6.63 8.52 -28.67
N GLU A 40 5.57 9.32 -28.80
CA GLU A 40 4.21 8.87 -28.54
C GLU A 40 4.15 7.43 -29.05
N LEU A 41 3.96 6.47 -28.15
CA LEU A 41 3.70 5.10 -28.54
C LEU A 41 2.44 5.19 -29.38
N THR A 42 2.59 5.28 -30.70
CA THR A 42 1.49 5.09 -31.62
C THR A 42 1.12 3.63 -31.42
N ILE A 43 0.19 3.40 -30.51
CA ILE A 43 -0.58 2.17 -30.50
C ILE A 43 -1.22 2.19 -31.88
N ASN A 44 -0.67 1.37 -32.76
CA ASN A 44 -1.27 1.14 -34.05
C ASN A 44 -2.52 0.31 -33.73
N ASP A 45 -3.62 0.99 -33.40
CA ASP A 45 -4.96 0.42 -33.18
C ASP A 45 -5.54 -0.12 -34.50
N ASN A 46 -4.70 -0.73 -35.34
CA ASN A 46 -5.16 -1.54 -36.43
C ASN A 46 -5.48 -2.91 -35.85
N ASP A 47 -6.59 -3.01 -35.13
CA ASP A 47 -7.11 -4.24 -34.50
C ASP A 47 -7.16 -5.42 -35.49
N ASN A 48 -7.27 -5.12 -36.78
CA ASN A 48 -7.23 -6.10 -37.85
C ASN A 48 -5.88 -6.83 -37.94
N ASP A 49 -4.75 -6.18 -37.66
CA ASP A 49 -3.42 -6.81 -37.67
C ASP A 49 -3.25 -7.78 -36.50
N LEU A 50 -3.71 -7.38 -35.31
CA LEU A 50 -3.69 -8.21 -34.10
C LEU A 50 -4.61 -9.43 -34.22
N THR A 51 -5.76 -9.27 -34.86
CA THR A 51 -6.73 -10.38 -35.08
C THR A 51 -6.17 -11.42 -36.05
N GLU A 52 -5.45 -10.99 -37.09
CA GLU A 52 -4.77 -11.91 -38.02
C GLU A 52 -3.56 -12.60 -37.37
N GLU A 53 -2.80 -11.91 -36.51
CA GLU A 53 -1.70 -12.51 -35.73
C GLU A 53 -2.23 -13.59 -34.79
N LEU A 54 -3.28 -13.29 -34.02
CA LEU A 54 -3.94 -14.26 -33.15
C LEU A 54 -4.47 -15.46 -33.93
N ARG A 55 -4.92 -15.24 -35.17
CA ARG A 55 -5.35 -16.32 -36.06
C ARG A 55 -4.22 -17.25 -36.47
N ALA A 56 -3.10 -16.69 -36.89
CA ALA A 56 -1.92 -17.48 -37.20
C ALA A 56 -1.44 -18.29 -35.99
N ASP A 57 -1.47 -17.70 -34.79
CA ASP A 57 -1.07 -18.36 -33.55
C ASP A 57 -2.00 -19.51 -33.19
N VAL A 58 -3.32 -19.33 -33.26
CA VAL A 58 -4.29 -20.39 -32.95
C VAL A 58 -4.18 -21.55 -33.95
N GLU A 59 -4.03 -21.26 -35.25
CA GLU A 59 -3.82 -22.28 -36.28
C GLU A 59 -2.53 -23.09 -36.06
N SER A 60 -1.49 -22.46 -35.50
CA SER A 60 -0.22 -23.11 -35.18
C SER A 60 -0.31 -24.12 -34.03
N LEU A 61 -1.33 -24.00 -33.17
CA LEU A 61 -1.53 -24.88 -32.01
C LEU A 61 -2.20 -26.21 -32.38
N HIS A 62 -2.70 -26.36 -33.61
CA HIS A 62 -3.32 -27.58 -34.14
C HIS A 62 -4.38 -28.17 -33.20
N LEU A 63 -5.31 -27.33 -32.74
CA LEU A 63 -6.30 -27.75 -31.75
C LEU A 63 -7.36 -28.63 -32.43
N ARG A 64 -7.81 -29.68 -31.74
CA ARG A 64 -8.78 -30.64 -32.32
C ARG A 64 -10.17 -30.04 -32.53
N ASN A 65 -10.51 -28.99 -31.78
CA ASN A 65 -11.75 -28.22 -31.86
C ASN A 65 -11.39 -26.73 -31.71
N GLU A 66 -10.94 -26.14 -32.81
CA GLU A 66 -10.64 -24.71 -32.87
C GLU A 66 -11.95 -23.92 -32.79
N MET A 67 -12.02 -22.97 -31.86
CA MET A 67 -13.09 -22.00 -31.78
C MET A 67 -12.86 -20.93 -32.85
N ASN A 68 -13.94 -20.42 -33.45
CA ASN A 68 -13.79 -19.30 -34.37
C ASN A 68 -13.28 -18.09 -33.60
N ILE A 69 -12.26 -17.40 -34.12
CA ILE A 69 -11.61 -16.30 -33.41
C ILE A 69 -12.54 -15.11 -33.20
N GLU A 70 -13.43 -14.85 -34.15
CA GLU A 70 -14.44 -13.80 -33.97
C GLU A 70 -15.41 -14.14 -32.84
N GLU A 71 -15.73 -15.43 -32.66
CA GLU A 71 -16.55 -15.92 -31.56
C GLU A 71 -15.77 -15.97 -30.23
N TYR A 72 -14.48 -16.22 -30.28
CA TYR A 72 -13.58 -16.19 -29.12
C TYR A 72 -13.40 -14.76 -28.59
N ILE A 73 -13.21 -13.78 -29.47
CA ILE A 73 -13.07 -12.36 -29.11
C ILE A 73 -14.41 -11.77 -28.67
N ASN A 74 -15.50 -12.13 -29.35
CA ASN A 74 -16.83 -11.57 -29.12
C ASN A 74 -17.77 -12.60 -28.49
N TYR A 75 -17.35 -13.26 -27.41
CA TYR A 75 -18.15 -14.31 -26.81
C TYR A 75 -19.51 -13.75 -26.35
N PRO A 76 -20.64 -14.27 -26.87
CA PRO A 76 -21.94 -13.63 -26.67
C PRO A 76 -22.42 -13.66 -25.22
N GLU A 77 -21.97 -14.61 -24.40
CA GLU A 77 -22.29 -14.64 -22.96
C GLU A 77 -21.44 -13.67 -22.13
N GLU A 78 -20.35 -13.14 -22.69
CA GLU A 78 -19.51 -12.09 -22.10
C GLU A 78 -19.97 -10.68 -22.49
N ARG A 79 -21.06 -10.55 -23.26
CA ARG A 79 -21.66 -9.23 -23.49
C ARG A 79 -22.07 -8.64 -22.15
N SER A 80 -21.37 -7.56 -21.77
CA SER A 80 -21.59 -6.83 -20.53
C SER A 80 -23.08 -6.64 -20.26
N THR A 81 -23.55 -7.22 -19.15
CA THR A 81 -24.86 -6.90 -18.57
C THR A 81 -24.83 -5.57 -17.83
N GLU A 82 -23.66 -4.95 -17.73
CA GLU A 82 -23.42 -3.71 -17.02
C GLU A 82 -23.46 -2.54 -18.02
N GLU A 83 -24.17 -1.49 -17.61
CA GLU A 83 -24.24 -0.23 -18.34
C GLU A 83 -22.87 0.45 -18.27
N VAL A 84 -22.19 0.53 -19.40
CA VAL A 84 -20.91 1.25 -19.51
C VAL A 84 -21.24 2.73 -19.47
N LEU A 85 -20.71 3.42 -18.45
CA LEU A 85 -20.87 4.86 -18.30
C LEU A 85 -20.22 5.58 -19.49
N THR A 86 -20.90 6.59 -20.00
CA THR A 86 -20.36 7.50 -20.99
C THR A 86 -19.27 8.39 -20.38
N ASP A 87 -18.36 8.89 -21.20
CA ASP A 87 -17.31 9.82 -20.75
C ASP A 87 -17.89 11.03 -19.99
N GLN A 88 -19.08 11.50 -20.40
CA GLN A 88 -19.76 12.60 -19.71
C GLN A 88 -20.23 12.18 -18.31
N GLU A 89 -20.80 10.99 -18.15
CA GLU A 89 -21.20 10.47 -16.83
C GLU A 89 -20.00 10.22 -15.91
N ILE A 90 -18.87 9.81 -16.47
CA ILE A 90 -17.61 9.66 -15.73
C ILE A 90 -17.10 11.03 -15.25
N LEU A 91 -17.09 12.04 -16.14
CA LEU A 91 -16.70 13.40 -15.79
C LEU A 91 -17.64 14.00 -14.74
N ASP A 92 -18.94 13.75 -14.86
CA ASP A 92 -19.93 14.20 -13.89
C ASP A 92 -19.65 13.55 -12.53
N LEU A 93 -19.43 12.23 -12.43
CA LEU A 93 -19.07 11.56 -11.17
C LEU A 93 -17.85 12.18 -10.46
N VAL A 94 -16.80 12.51 -11.22
CA VAL A 94 -15.58 13.09 -10.66
C VAL A 94 -15.82 14.55 -10.22
N THR A 95 -16.52 15.34 -11.03
CA THR A 95 -16.79 16.74 -10.73
C THR A 95 -17.83 16.93 -9.62
N TYR A 96 -18.83 16.04 -9.52
CA TYR A 96 -19.77 16.00 -8.40
C TYR A 96 -19.08 15.67 -7.08
N GLN A 97 -18.10 14.74 -7.07
CA GLN A 97 -17.30 14.45 -5.88
C GLN A 97 -16.43 15.63 -5.42
N GLU A 98 -15.91 16.42 -6.36
CA GLU A 98 -15.15 17.64 -6.06
C GLU A 98 -16.04 18.78 -5.57
N ALA A 99 -17.27 18.90 -6.08
CA ALA A 99 -18.25 19.90 -5.67
C ALA A 99 -18.86 19.60 -4.28
N GLU A 100 -19.17 18.33 -3.97
CA GLU A 100 -19.58 17.92 -2.62
C GLU A 100 -18.48 18.23 -1.60
N LYS A 101 -17.21 17.91 -1.90
CA LYS A 101 -16.06 18.27 -1.05
C LYS A 101 -15.87 19.77 -0.83
N ALA A 102 -16.43 20.63 -1.68
CA ALA A 102 -16.32 22.08 -1.58
C ALA A 102 -17.51 22.73 -0.86
N GLU A 103 -18.69 22.10 -0.82
CA GLU A 103 -19.91 22.64 -0.21
C GLU A 103 -20.35 21.93 1.08
N SER A 104 -19.84 20.74 1.38
CA SER A 104 -20.06 20.10 2.69
C SER A 104 -18.82 20.23 3.57
N GLU A 105 -18.87 21.18 4.52
CA GLU A 105 -18.24 21.01 5.84
C GLU A 105 -18.99 19.91 6.64
N GLU A 106 -19.38 18.82 5.98
CA GLU A 106 -19.80 17.61 6.67
C GLU A 106 -18.51 16.87 6.99
N GLU A 107 -18.21 16.81 8.28
CA GLU A 107 -17.18 15.96 8.83
C GLU A 107 -17.22 14.62 8.09
N GLU A 108 -16.22 14.38 7.22
CA GLU A 108 -15.97 13.05 6.69
C GLU A 108 -15.97 12.15 7.93
N ILE A 109 -17.01 11.32 8.08
CA ILE A 109 -16.99 10.28 9.09
C ILE A 109 -15.92 9.34 8.59
N ASP A 110 -14.71 9.58 9.12
CA ASP A 110 -13.56 8.75 8.92
C ASP A 110 -13.90 7.38 9.51
N ASP A 111 -14.45 6.52 8.66
CA ASP A 111 -14.63 5.09 8.92
C ASP A 111 -13.26 4.37 8.99
N SER A 112 -12.13 5.09 8.86
CA SER A 112 -10.89 4.57 9.42
C SER A 112 -11.12 4.40 10.91
N ILE A 113 -10.88 3.17 11.38
CA ILE A 113 -10.72 2.94 12.81
C ILE A 113 -9.55 3.82 13.21
N GLU A 114 -9.82 5.01 13.75
CA GLU A 114 -8.80 5.90 14.28
C GLU A 114 -7.99 5.06 15.25
N MET A 115 -6.79 4.67 14.82
CA MET A 115 -5.96 3.81 15.61
C MET A 115 -5.57 4.61 16.84
N ARG A 116 -6.12 4.24 18.01
CA ARG A 116 -5.76 4.84 19.30
C ARG A 116 -4.26 5.03 19.33
N LYS A 117 -3.83 6.29 19.33
CA LYS A 117 -2.42 6.64 19.48
C LYS A 117 -2.01 6.22 20.89
N ILE A 118 -1.23 5.15 20.97
CA ILE A 118 -0.66 4.70 22.25
C ILE A 118 0.28 5.79 22.72
N THR A 119 -0.02 6.33 23.90
CA THR A 119 0.78 7.38 24.52
C THR A 119 2.09 6.81 25.07
N ARG A 120 3.06 7.69 25.27
CA ARG A 120 4.39 7.32 25.80
C ARG A 120 4.30 6.68 27.19
N THR A 121 3.34 7.13 28.00
CA THR A 121 3.09 6.60 29.35
C THR A 121 2.55 5.17 29.28
N GLU A 122 1.59 4.89 28.39
CA GLU A 122 1.02 3.55 28.22
C GLU A 122 2.09 2.50 27.82
N VAL A 123 3.06 2.88 26.99
CA VAL A 123 4.17 1.97 26.62
C VAL A 123 5.06 1.66 27.83
N LEU A 124 5.34 2.65 28.68
CA LEU A 124 6.15 2.45 29.88
C LEU A 124 5.41 1.62 30.93
N ASP A 125 4.11 1.89 31.12
CA ASP A 125 3.27 1.13 32.05
C ASP A 125 3.18 -0.34 31.60
N ALA A 126 3.08 -0.58 30.29
CA ALA A 126 3.09 -1.94 29.73
C ALA A 126 4.44 -2.65 29.91
N LEU A 127 5.56 -1.91 29.86
CA LEU A 127 6.89 -2.45 30.14
C LEU A 127 7.06 -2.80 31.61
N GLU A 128 6.60 -1.93 32.51
CA GLU A 128 6.62 -2.20 33.94
C GLU A 128 5.72 -3.40 34.30
N LEU A 129 4.56 -3.53 33.66
CA LEU A 129 3.70 -4.70 33.80
C LEU A 129 4.40 -5.99 33.33
N MET A 130 5.12 -5.91 32.22
CA MET A 130 5.94 -7.02 31.72
C MET A 130 7.05 -7.40 32.72
N ASP A 131 7.79 -6.41 33.26
CA ASP A 131 8.78 -6.61 34.32
C ASP A 131 8.18 -7.32 35.53
N GLN A 132 7.03 -6.84 36.02
CA GLN A 132 6.33 -7.41 37.17
C GLN A 132 5.89 -8.86 36.92
N TYR A 133 5.38 -9.16 35.72
CA TYR A 133 5.00 -10.51 35.34
C TYR A 133 6.20 -11.47 35.41
N PHE A 134 7.37 -11.07 34.91
CA PHE A 134 8.56 -11.91 34.93
C PHE A 134 9.17 -12.10 36.32
N VAL A 135 8.99 -11.14 37.23
CA VAL A 135 9.40 -11.27 38.63
C VAL A 135 8.49 -12.25 39.39
N GLN A 136 7.21 -12.34 39.02
CA GLN A 136 6.22 -13.19 39.68
C GLN A 136 6.25 -14.66 39.22
N GLN A 137 6.83 -14.94 38.05
CA GLN A 137 6.85 -16.28 37.47
C GLN A 137 8.21 -16.95 37.69
N ASP A 138 8.20 -18.25 38.01
CA ASP A 138 9.41 -19.06 38.18
C ASP A 138 10.01 -19.48 36.82
N PHE A 139 10.59 -18.52 36.11
CA PHE A 139 11.36 -18.78 34.89
C PHE A 139 12.76 -19.30 35.21
N SER A 140 13.28 -20.18 34.35
CA SER A 140 14.68 -20.59 34.39
C SER A 140 15.62 -19.40 34.23
N ASN A 141 16.77 -19.40 34.92
CA ASN A 141 17.78 -18.35 34.87
C ASN A 141 18.23 -17.99 33.44
N ALA A 142 18.26 -18.96 32.53
CA ALA A 142 18.61 -18.73 31.12
C ALA A 142 17.56 -17.87 30.40
N ILE A 143 16.26 -18.18 30.61
CA ILE A 143 15.14 -17.43 30.02
C ILE A 143 15.08 -16.02 30.62
N ARG A 144 15.33 -15.90 31.92
CA ARG A 144 15.35 -14.61 32.61
C ARG A 144 16.45 -13.68 32.07
N LEU A 145 17.64 -14.20 31.83
CA LEU A 145 18.75 -13.43 31.26
C LEU A 145 18.47 -12.94 29.83
N GLU A 146 17.86 -13.80 29.00
CA GLU A 146 17.45 -13.43 27.65
C GLU A 146 16.38 -12.33 27.68
N TYR A 147 15.41 -12.47 28.57
CA TYR A 147 14.36 -11.50 28.81
C TYR A 147 14.89 -10.14 29.28
N ASP A 148 15.72 -10.12 30.32
CA ASP A 148 16.34 -8.89 30.86
C ASP A 148 17.12 -8.15 29.78
N THR A 149 17.81 -8.91 28.90
CA THR A 149 18.56 -8.35 27.78
C THR A 149 17.63 -7.72 26.74
N ALA A 150 16.52 -8.39 26.41
CA ALA A 150 15.54 -7.89 25.44
C ALA A 150 14.81 -6.64 25.94
N LEU A 151 14.32 -6.67 27.18
CA LEU A 151 13.67 -5.52 27.82
C LEU A 151 14.61 -4.33 27.95
N SER A 152 15.86 -4.56 28.38
CA SER A 152 16.86 -3.50 28.49
C SER A 152 17.11 -2.81 27.16
N LYS A 153 17.09 -3.55 26.04
CA LYS A 153 17.20 -2.97 24.70
C LYS A 153 15.96 -2.15 24.36
N LEU A 154 14.76 -2.65 24.66
CA LEU A 154 13.51 -1.94 24.41
C LEU A 154 13.43 -0.61 25.19
N HIS A 155 13.75 -0.65 26.49
CA HIS A 155 13.85 0.53 27.35
C HIS A 155 14.83 1.56 26.79
N LYS A 156 16.00 1.12 26.32
CA LYS A 156 17.01 2.03 25.74
C LYS A 156 16.51 2.68 24.45
N VAL A 157 15.87 1.92 23.57
CA VAL A 157 15.34 2.46 22.29
C VAL A 157 14.24 3.49 22.56
N ILE A 158 13.30 3.18 23.46
CA ILE A 158 12.21 4.08 23.81
C ILE A 158 12.75 5.35 24.48
N ARG A 159 13.69 5.23 25.42
CA ARG A 159 14.31 6.39 26.09
C ARG A 159 15.15 7.23 25.13
N LYS A 160 15.86 6.62 24.18
CA LYS A 160 16.58 7.37 23.14
C LYS A 160 15.62 8.18 22.28
N HIS A 161 14.54 7.57 21.81
CA HIS A 161 13.49 8.27 21.08
C HIS A 161 12.84 9.40 21.90
N GLN A 162 12.71 9.23 23.23
CA GLN A 162 12.27 10.31 24.12
C GLN A 162 13.26 11.49 24.12
N ASN A 163 14.54 11.22 24.29
CA ASN A 163 15.56 12.26 24.33
C ASN A 163 15.66 13.01 23.00
N ASP A 164 15.56 12.29 21.87
CA ASP A 164 15.59 12.89 20.53
C ASP A 164 14.33 13.74 20.25
N SER A 165 13.21 13.44 20.91
CA SER A 165 11.96 14.21 20.82
C SER A 165 11.93 15.46 21.70
N LEU A 166 12.82 15.58 22.69
CA LEU A 166 12.90 16.75 23.57
C LEU A 166 13.76 17.83 22.90
N LYS A 167 13.13 18.83 22.28
CA LYS A 167 13.84 20.00 21.74
C LYS A 167 14.33 20.88 22.89
N GLN A 168 15.60 21.28 22.85
CA GLN A 168 16.18 22.23 23.79
C GLN A 168 15.43 23.57 23.67
N MET A 169 14.85 24.05 24.77
CA MET A 169 14.27 25.39 24.81
C MET A 169 15.40 26.43 24.74
N SER A 170 15.25 27.44 23.88
CA SER A 170 16.13 28.61 23.87
C SER A 170 16.00 29.35 25.20
N ILE A 171 17.11 29.83 25.76
CA ILE A 171 17.13 30.68 26.97
C ILE A 171 16.24 31.93 26.79
N GLU A 172 16.04 32.37 25.56
CA GLU A 172 15.16 33.49 25.22
C GLU A 172 13.68 33.23 25.56
N ALA A 173 13.25 31.97 25.65
CA ALA A 173 11.88 31.62 26.05
C ALA A 173 11.60 31.82 27.55
N PHE A 174 12.62 32.19 28.35
CA PHE A 174 12.53 32.45 29.79
C PHE A 174 12.77 33.93 30.14
N LEU A 175 12.83 34.82 29.15
CA LEU A 175 13.15 36.25 29.34
C LEU A 175 11.99 37.21 29.00
N GLU A 176 10.76 36.72 28.84
CA GLU A 176 9.53 37.54 28.93
C GLU A 176 8.96 37.52 30.36
#